data_AF-A0A2G4GIM1-F1
#
_entry.id   AF-A0A2G4GIM1-F1
#
_cell.length_a   1.000
_cell.length_b   1.000
_cell.length_c   1.000
_cell.angle_alpha   90.00
_cell.angle_beta   90.00
_cell.angle_gamma   90.00
#
_symmetry.space_group_name_H-M   'P 1'
#
loop_
_entity.id
_entity.type
_entity.pdbx_description
1 polymer ?
#
loop_
_entity_poly.entity_id
_entity_poly.type
_entity_poly.pdbx_seq_one_letter_code
_entity_poly.pdbx_strand_id
1 'polypeptide(L)'
;MLSFINKSLKRLAVILQVFWVFFPGILFLAIGYLFFTHFIQGKDILITGLRSRQTGLFFIIGLLFWALITWYTSRLIAYNNDRLFRIAKEELYKTPRILGYACFTVIIIALASIYSGKNDVELHAGVIIASTLIFLILHPLFEKIKNKNDGSHLIKFRKIIWVFYAGIISFMVGMNSIATYILLLPIIQIGYPFLVVTRRKISQSNKKHKKLIQHPNLDILRNKYRNLLQWIFTDKERIKDPLKNEIIAQTEKNIFFWFGLFSIVALAIYVLAIFPLSFSRYITSLPIILLSFGILLGAGNILALFSNKQKINFHFLFILALVICGIFTEPHHVNLSKLETKDSPYSKRPDLKSHFTNWIQETKSAMLDSTKNEYPIYFILADGGASRSAYWTASVLSRIDSETHGNFLNNIYCLSGASGGSLGNLAFLMAAKSKHKTSTTKEVQDYLSTDFLSFPLVRLMGPDILLPLLPIEVVKDRAEALENSLMNIPIENSVSSFIKKDFSTLIEADSPTTKMPVICINCTRMQDGSPAVVSNIQINNNVFGSRIDVLKLLNPGEGMSIATSIVLGARFPCFSPAGCIKNQYFVDGGYFDNSGAGVVHEMIFELQKMVIDS
;
A
#
# COMPACT_ATOMS: atom_id res chain seq x y z
N MET A 1 -50.99 12.93 3.82
CA MET A 1 -49.84 12.24 4.46
C MET A 1 -49.30 11.06 3.63
N LEU A 2 -50.12 10.05 3.28
CA LEU A 2 -49.67 8.87 2.48
C LEU A 2 -49.02 9.21 1.12
N SER A 3 -49.56 10.18 0.38
CA SER A 3 -48.99 10.60 -0.92
C SER A 3 -47.58 11.21 -0.77
N PHE A 4 -47.35 12.00 0.29
CA PHE A 4 -46.04 12.56 0.61
C PHE A 4 -45.04 11.48 1.00
N ILE A 5 -45.43 10.55 1.87
CA ILE A 5 -44.59 9.41 2.29
C ILE A 5 -44.22 8.55 1.06
N ASN A 6 -45.18 8.22 0.21
CA ASN A 6 -44.94 7.43 -1.01
C ASN A 6 -43.98 8.14 -1.98
N LYS A 7 -44.12 9.46 -2.17
CA LYS A 7 -43.21 10.26 -3.00
C LYS A 7 -41.78 10.28 -2.42
N SER A 8 -41.66 10.43 -1.11
CA SER A 8 -40.37 10.41 -0.40
C SER A 8 -39.70 9.04 -0.48
N LEU A 9 -40.44 7.95 -0.28
CA LEU A 9 -39.92 6.58 -0.40
C LEU A 9 -39.49 6.24 -1.82
N LYS A 10 -40.26 6.64 -2.84
CA LYS A 10 -39.87 6.49 -4.25
C LYS A 10 -38.59 7.24 -4.56
N ARG A 11 -38.44 8.47 -4.04
CA ARG A 11 -37.22 9.27 -4.21
C ARG A 11 -36.02 8.62 -3.51
N LEU A 12 -36.21 8.11 -2.29
CA LEU A 12 -35.18 7.39 -1.56
C LEU A 12 -34.73 6.13 -2.32
N ALA A 13 -35.67 5.34 -2.84
CA ALA A 13 -35.36 4.15 -3.64
C ALA A 13 -34.53 4.50 -4.90
N VAL A 14 -34.85 5.60 -5.58
CA VAL A 14 -34.07 6.08 -6.72
C VAL A 14 -32.66 6.49 -6.30
N ILE A 15 -32.50 7.21 -5.18
CA ILE A 15 -31.20 7.60 -4.65
C ILE A 15 -30.35 6.36 -4.31
N LEU A 16 -30.94 5.36 -3.66
CA LEU A 16 -30.26 4.11 -3.33
C LEU A 16 -29.83 3.33 -4.58
N GLN A 17 -30.65 3.32 -5.63
CA GLN A 17 -30.29 2.71 -6.92
C GLN A 17 -29.12 3.45 -7.58
N VAL A 18 -29.15 4.79 -7.57
CA VAL A 18 -28.04 5.61 -8.07
C VAL A 18 -26.76 5.34 -7.27
N PHE A 19 -26.87 5.26 -5.94
CA PHE A 19 -25.76 4.95 -5.05
C PHE A 19 -25.15 3.58 -5.39
N TRP A 20 -26.00 2.56 -5.58
CA TRP A 20 -25.56 1.21 -5.95
C TRP A 20 -24.85 1.16 -7.31
N VAL A 21 -25.39 1.87 -8.30
CA VAL A 21 -24.79 1.96 -9.65
C VAL A 21 -23.38 2.55 -9.60
N PHE A 22 -23.12 3.49 -8.69
CA PHE A 22 -21.82 4.13 -8.52
C PHE A 22 -21.03 3.63 -7.30
N PHE A 23 -21.46 2.52 -6.71
CA PHE A 23 -20.87 1.98 -5.48
C PHE A 23 -19.35 1.79 -5.58
N PRO A 24 -18.76 1.26 -6.68
CA PRO A 24 -17.31 1.14 -6.78
C PRO A 24 -16.58 2.48 -6.63
N GLY A 25 -17.08 3.54 -7.29
CA GLY A 25 -16.46 4.87 -7.20
C GLY A 25 -16.57 5.47 -5.80
N ILE A 26 -17.72 5.27 -5.14
CA ILE A 26 -17.96 5.73 -3.76
C ILE A 26 -17.06 4.96 -2.78
N LEU A 27 -16.92 3.65 -2.96
CA LEU A 27 -16.08 2.80 -2.13
C LEU A 27 -14.61 3.22 -2.20
N PHE A 28 -14.06 3.44 -3.40
CA PHE A 28 -12.66 3.87 -3.54
C PHE A 28 -12.41 5.26 -2.94
N LEU A 29 -13.38 6.18 -3.02
CA LEU A 29 -13.31 7.47 -2.33
C LEU A 29 -13.33 7.30 -0.80
N ALA A 30 -14.20 6.43 -0.28
CA ALA A 30 -14.28 6.16 1.15
C ALA A 30 -12.99 5.49 1.67
N ILE A 31 -12.45 4.52 0.94
CA ILE A 31 -11.16 3.89 1.25
C ILE A 31 -10.04 4.94 1.23
N GLY A 32 -9.96 5.76 0.18
CA GLY A 32 -8.97 6.84 0.11
C GLY A 32 -9.10 7.85 1.26
N TYR A 33 -10.32 8.25 1.60
CA TYR A 33 -10.60 9.12 2.74
C TYR A 33 -10.12 8.51 4.05
N LEU A 34 -10.57 7.30 4.38
CA LEU A 34 -10.18 6.61 5.61
C LEU A 34 -8.66 6.41 5.67
N PHE A 35 -8.06 5.93 4.58
CA PHE A 35 -6.63 5.67 4.48
C PHE A 35 -5.80 6.92 4.77
N PHE A 36 -6.05 8.01 4.04
CA PHE A 36 -5.21 9.21 4.16
C PHE A 36 -5.49 10.08 5.40
N THR A 37 -6.63 9.89 6.09
CA THR A 37 -7.02 10.74 7.23
C THR A 37 -7.04 10.00 8.57
N HIS A 38 -7.39 8.72 8.62
CA HIS A 38 -7.53 7.97 9.89
C HIS A 38 -6.32 7.09 10.19
N PHE A 39 -5.62 6.59 9.16
CA PHE A 39 -4.42 5.79 9.37
C PHE A 39 -3.18 6.66 9.44
N ILE A 40 -2.35 6.44 10.46
CA ILE A 40 -1.08 7.16 10.63
C ILE A 40 -0.17 6.88 9.42
N GLN A 41 -0.14 5.64 8.94
CA GLN A 41 0.61 5.21 7.77
C GLN A 41 0.19 5.98 6.51
N GLY A 42 -1.10 6.26 6.33
CA GLY A 42 -1.59 7.02 5.18
C GLY A 42 -1.14 8.49 5.21
N LYS A 43 -1.07 9.10 6.40
CA LYS A 43 -0.51 10.44 6.59
C LYS A 43 0.99 10.48 6.32
N ASP A 44 1.73 9.49 6.83
CA ASP A 44 3.18 9.37 6.62
C ASP A 44 3.52 9.21 5.14
N ILE A 45 2.70 8.46 4.37
CA ILE A 45 2.84 8.34 2.92
C ILE A 45 2.63 9.68 2.20
N LEU A 46 1.66 10.49 2.62
CA LEU A 46 1.46 11.82 2.05
C LEU A 46 2.64 12.75 2.33
N ILE A 47 3.16 12.74 3.56
CA ILE A 47 4.33 13.54 3.94
C ILE A 47 5.56 13.09 3.15
N THR A 48 5.78 11.78 3.06
CA THR A 48 6.94 11.19 2.36
C THR A 48 6.86 11.42 0.85
N GLY A 49 5.67 11.33 0.26
CA GLY A 49 5.41 11.61 -1.16
C GLY A 49 5.60 13.07 -1.57
N LEU A 50 5.80 13.98 -0.61
CA LEU A 50 6.12 15.39 -0.83
C LEU A 50 7.55 15.74 -0.43
N ARG A 51 8.45 14.76 -0.24
CA ARG A 51 9.87 15.02 0.07
C ARG A 51 10.69 15.52 -1.12
N SER A 52 10.35 15.12 -2.34
CA SER A 52 11.10 15.52 -3.54
C SER A 52 10.18 16.08 -4.63
N ARG A 53 10.72 16.97 -5.47
CA ARG A 53 9.94 17.57 -6.58
C ARG A 53 9.42 16.50 -7.56
N GLN A 54 10.22 15.45 -7.79
CA GLN A 54 9.83 14.33 -8.63
C GLN A 54 8.60 13.60 -8.07
N THR A 55 8.60 13.29 -6.77
CA THR A 55 7.47 12.62 -6.11
C THR A 55 6.23 13.51 -6.06
N GLY A 56 6.40 14.82 -5.86
CA GLY A 56 5.33 15.82 -5.99
C GLY A 56 4.69 15.87 -7.39
N LEU A 57 5.51 15.77 -8.44
CA LEU A 57 5.00 15.68 -9.82
C LEU A 57 4.19 14.40 -10.04
N PHE A 58 4.72 13.25 -9.61
CA PHE A 58 4.03 11.95 -9.73
C PHE A 58 2.73 11.92 -8.93
N PHE A 59 2.71 12.55 -7.75
CA PHE A 59 1.51 12.71 -6.95
C PHE A 59 0.41 13.46 -7.71
N ILE A 60 0.72 14.61 -8.32
CA ILE A 60 -0.28 15.37 -9.08
C ILE A 60 -0.76 14.60 -10.31
N ILE A 61 0.15 13.94 -11.04
CA ILE A 61 -0.22 13.10 -12.18
C ILE A 61 -1.15 11.95 -11.73
N GLY A 62 -0.81 11.28 -10.64
CA GLY A 62 -1.62 10.20 -10.05
C GLY A 62 -3.00 10.67 -9.60
N LEU A 63 -3.10 11.84 -8.96
CA LEU A 63 -4.36 12.42 -8.52
C LEU A 63 -5.26 12.79 -9.71
N LEU A 64 -4.69 13.44 -10.74
CA LEU A 64 -5.41 13.76 -11.97
C LEU A 64 -5.88 12.51 -12.69
N PHE A 65 -5.05 11.46 -12.72
CA PHE A 65 -5.42 10.16 -13.28
C PHE A 65 -6.57 9.52 -12.49
N TRP A 66 -6.48 9.46 -11.17
CA TRP A 66 -7.54 8.90 -10.32
C TRP A 66 -8.87 9.65 -10.52
N ALA A 67 -8.86 10.98 -10.55
CA ALA A 67 -10.05 11.80 -10.81
C ALA A 67 -10.60 11.58 -12.23
N LEU A 68 -9.73 11.44 -13.24
CA LEU A 68 -10.12 11.15 -14.62
C LEU A 68 -10.80 9.78 -14.75
N ILE A 69 -10.18 8.73 -14.21
CA ILE A 69 -10.74 7.37 -14.26
C ILE A 69 -12.06 7.32 -13.51
N THR A 70 -12.11 7.87 -12.30
CA THR A 70 -13.32 7.90 -11.45
C THR A 70 -14.49 8.52 -12.20
N TRP A 71 -14.30 9.69 -12.82
CA TRP A 71 -15.36 10.32 -13.59
C TRP A 71 -15.71 9.57 -14.86
N TYR A 72 -14.72 9.22 -15.68
CA TYR A 72 -14.97 8.71 -17.01
C TYR A 72 -15.64 7.33 -16.97
N THR A 73 -15.12 6.42 -16.15
CA THR A 73 -15.63 5.04 -16.05
C THR A 73 -16.99 4.97 -15.35
N SER A 74 -17.21 5.77 -14.30
CA SER A 74 -18.55 5.93 -13.70
C SER A 74 -19.55 6.43 -14.73
N ARG A 75 -19.15 7.37 -15.60
CA ARG A 75 -20.01 7.84 -16.68
C ARG A 75 -20.37 6.73 -17.67
N LEU A 76 -19.46 5.80 -17.98
CA LEU A 76 -19.77 4.65 -18.84
C LEU A 76 -20.91 3.82 -18.24
N ILE A 77 -20.88 3.56 -16.94
CA ILE A 77 -21.94 2.83 -16.25
C ILE A 77 -23.27 3.60 -16.32
N ALA A 78 -23.24 4.92 -16.15
CA ALA A 78 -24.44 5.76 -16.23
C ALA A 78 -25.18 5.66 -17.59
N TYR A 79 -24.45 5.46 -18.69
CA TYR A 79 -25.03 5.27 -20.03
C TYR A 79 -25.69 3.89 -20.24
N ASN A 80 -25.38 2.92 -19.40
CA ASN A 80 -25.80 1.52 -19.52
C ASN A 80 -26.83 1.12 -18.44
N ASN A 81 -27.61 2.11 -17.99
CA ASN A 81 -28.68 1.94 -17.01
C ASN A 81 -29.95 2.66 -17.49
N ASP A 82 -30.55 2.20 -18.58
CA ASP A 82 -31.63 2.91 -19.26
C ASP A 82 -32.91 3.07 -18.41
N ARG A 83 -33.27 2.06 -17.61
CA ARG A 83 -34.40 2.15 -16.67
C ARG A 83 -34.20 3.31 -15.71
N LEU A 84 -33.00 3.42 -15.13
CA LEU A 84 -32.65 4.47 -14.18
C LEU A 84 -32.50 5.82 -14.89
N PHE A 85 -32.02 5.85 -16.14
CA PHE A 85 -31.95 7.05 -16.96
C PHE A 85 -33.31 7.72 -17.21
N ARG A 86 -34.41 6.95 -17.24
CA ARG A 86 -35.76 7.52 -17.38
C ARG A 86 -36.24 8.24 -16.12
N ILE A 87 -35.76 7.84 -14.94
CA ILE A 87 -36.27 8.29 -13.64
C ILE A 87 -35.31 9.28 -12.96
N ALA A 88 -33.99 9.11 -13.17
CA ALA A 88 -32.91 9.79 -12.44
C ALA A 88 -31.85 10.37 -13.38
N LYS A 89 -32.29 10.99 -14.48
CA LYS A 89 -31.40 11.50 -15.54
C LYS A 89 -30.39 12.52 -15.02
N GLU A 90 -30.82 13.40 -14.12
CA GLU A 90 -29.96 14.45 -13.57
C GLU A 90 -28.91 13.86 -12.64
N GLU A 91 -29.29 12.93 -11.79
CA GLU A 91 -28.42 12.25 -10.84
C GLU A 91 -27.36 11.45 -11.58
N LEU A 92 -27.75 10.65 -12.57
CA LEU A 92 -26.82 9.91 -13.44
C LEU A 92 -25.86 10.83 -14.22
N TYR A 93 -26.28 12.07 -14.50
CA TYR A 93 -25.41 13.07 -15.12
C TYR A 93 -24.45 13.71 -14.09
N LYS A 94 -24.94 14.10 -12.92
CA LYS A 94 -24.17 14.85 -11.92
C LYS A 94 -23.20 13.96 -11.14
N THR A 95 -23.61 12.75 -10.75
CA THR A 95 -22.84 11.89 -9.83
C THR A 95 -21.42 11.57 -10.32
N PRO A 96 -21.17 11.13 -11.58
CA PRO A 96 -19.80 10.89 -12.03
C PRO A 96 -18.88 12.12 -11.91
N ARG A 97 -19.43 13.33 -12.06
CA ARG A 97 -18.67 14.59 -11.93
C ARG A 97 -18.38 14.90 -10.48
N ILE A 98 -19.34 14.66 -9.60
CA ILE A 98 -19.17 14.80 -8.14
C ILE A 98 -18.09 13.83 -7.67
N LEU A 99 -18.09 12.57 -8.13
CA LEU A 99 -17.09 11.58 -7.73
C LEU A 99 -15.68 11.99 -8.15
N GLY A 100 -15.48 12.41 -9.41
CA GLY A 100 -14.17 12.89 -9.85
C GLY A 100 -13.73 14.17 -9.14
N TYR A 101 -14.66 15.05 -8.78
CA TYR A 101 -14.41 16.26 -7.98
C TYR A 101 -14.02 15.92 -6.54
N ALA A 102 -14.65 14.89 -5.95
CA ALA A 102 -14.42 14.43 -4.59
C ALA A 102 -13.04 13.79 -4.38
N CYS A 103 -12.40 13.24 -5.43
CA CYS A 103 -11.00 12.78 -5.36
C CYS A 103 -10.06 13.89 -4.84
N PHE A 104 -10.26 15.13 -5.30
CA PHE A 104 -9.50 16.28 -4.80
C PHE A 104 -9.88 16.63 -3.37
N THR A 105 -11.17 16.60 -3.02
CA THR A 105 -11.64 16.89 -1.65
C THR A 105 -10.99 15.96 -0.64
N VAL A 106 -10.90 14.66 -0.92
CA VAL A 106 -10.26 13.67 -0.05
C VAL A 106 -8.81 14.06 0.26
N ILE A 107 -8.04 14.40 -0.78
CA ILE A 107 -6.64 14.80 -0.62
C ILE A 107 -6.51 16.16 0.09
N ILE A 108 -7.39 17.12 -0.19
CA ILE A 108 -7.39 18.42 0.49
C ILE A 108 -7.66 18.24 1.98
N ILE A 109 -8.62 17.40 2.38
CA ILE A 109 -8.88 17.08 3.80
C ILE A 109 -7.63 16.48 4.44
N ALA A 110 -7.01 15.48 3.78
CA ALA A 110 -5.84 14.82 4.32
C ALA A 110 -4.67 15.79 4.53
N LEU A 111 -4.38 16.64 3.54
CA LEU A 111 -3.32 17.65 3.66
C LEU A 111 -3.65 18.69 4.72
N ALA A 112 -4.89 19.17 4.81
CA ALA A 112 -5.31 20.12 5.84
C ALA A 112 -5.20 19.53 7.26
N SER A 113 -5.52 18.25 7.42
CA SER A 113 -5.40 17.54 8.69
C SER A 113 -3.94 17.38 9.12
N ILE A 114 -3.05 17.10 8.17
CA ILE A 114 -1.60 17.05 8.42
C ILE A 114 -1.06 18.44 8.77
N TYR A 115 -1.43 19.48 8.02
CA TYR A 115 -0.92 20.83 8.21
C TYR A 115 -1.36 21.46 9.53
N SER A 116 -2.61 21.25 9.93
CA SER A 116 -3.15 21.78 11.19
C SER A 116 -2.72 20.99 12.42
N GLY A 117 -2.20 19.77 12.24
CA GLY A 117 -1.94 18.82 13.32
C GLY A 117 -3.22 18.29 14.00
N LYS A 118 -4.41 18.66 13.51
CA LYS A 118 -5.72 18.28 14.06
C LYS A 118 -6.46 17.40 13.06
N ASN A 119 -7.10 16.35 13.56
CA ASN A 119 -7.87 15.40 12.75
C ASN A 119 -9.32 15.33 13.22
N ASP A 120 -9.91 16.51 13.42
CA ASP A 120 -11.20 16.67 14.06
C ASP A 120 -12.33 16.70 13.02
N VAL A 121 -13.50 16.21 13.43
CA VAL A 121 -14.69 16.12 12.57
C VAL A 121 -15.09 17.48 11.99
N GLU A 122 -14.90 18.57 12.74
CA GLU A 122 -15.22 19.93 12.31
C GLU A 122 -14.40 20.37 11.09
N LEU A 123 -13.10 20.07 11.06
CA LEU A 123 -12.23 20.38 9.93
C LEU A 123 -12.70 19.61 8.68
N HIS A 124 -12.96 18.32 8.84
CA HIS A 124 -13.39 17.45 7.75
C HIS A 124 -14.75 17.91 7.20
N ALA A 125 -15.73 18.13 8.09
CA ALA A 125 -17.06 18.61 7.73
C ALA A 125 -16.99 19.99 7.07
N GLY A 126 -16.18 20.91 7.60
CA GLY A 126 -15.99 22.25 7.03
C GLY A 126 -15.48 22.21 5.60
N VAL A 127 -14.44 21.40 5.32
CA VAL A 127 -13.90 21.22 3.96
C VAL A 127 -14.93 20.55 3.04
N ILE A 128 -15.65 19.52 3.50
CA ILE A 128 -16.69 18.84 2.71
C ILE A 128 -17.82 19.80 2.37
N ILE A 129 -18.32 20.57 3.34
CA ILE A 129 -19.40 21.54 3.16
C ILE A 129 -18.94 22.63 2.18
N ALA A 130 -17.77 23.22 2.39
CA ALA A 130 -17.22 24.24 1.49
C ALA A 130 -17.07 23.71 0.06
N SER A 131 -16.45 22.54 -0.10
CA SER A 131 -16.26 21.87 -1.40
C SER A 131 -17.60 21.58 -2.09
N THR A 132 -18.61 21.13 -1.33
CA THR A 132 -19.96 20.86 -1.85
C THR A 132 -20.67 22.14 -2.28
N LEU A 133 -20.64 23.19 -1.47
CA LEU A 133 -21.25 24.50 -1.79
C LEU A 133 -20.61 25.09 -3.06
N ILE A 134 -19.28 25.04 -3.16
CA ILE A 134 -18.54 25.49 -4.35
C ILE A 134 -19.01 24.71 -5.58
N PHE A 135 -19.11 23.38 -5.51
CA PHE A 135 -19.60 22.58 -6.63
C PHE A 135 -21.04 22.94 -7.03
N LEU A 136 -21.93 23.11 -6.05
CA LEU A 136 -23.34 23.46 -6.27
C LEU A 136 -23.51 24.83 -6.93
N ILE A 137 -22.61 25.78 -6.68
CA ILE A 137 -22.58 27.10 -7.32
C ILE A 137 -21.98 27.02 -8.73
N LEU A 138 -20.82 26.36 -8.86
CA LEU A 138 -20.05 26.34 -10.10
C LEU A 138 -20.67 25.48 -11.20
N HIS A 139 -21.26 24.34 -10.86
CA HIS A 139 -21.88 23.45 -11.84
C HIS A 139 -22.95 24.15 -12.70
N PRO A 140 -23.99 24.80 -12.12
CA PRO A 140 -24.99 25.51 -12.91
C PRO A 140 -24.42 26.73 -13.63
N LEU A 141 -23.42 27.43 -13.05
CA LEU A 141 -22.72 28.52 -13.71
C LEU A 141 -22.03 28.04 -15.00
N PHE A 142 -21.27 26.95 -14.93
CA PHE A 142 -20.58 26.39 -16.09
C PHE A 142 -21.54 25.79 -17.12
N GLU A 143 -22.69 25.26 -16.70
CA GLU A 143 -23.78 24.88 -17.60
C GLU A 143 -24.33 26.11 -18.37
N LYS A 144 -24.56 27.24 -17.69
CA LYS A 144 -24.96 28.50 -18.33
C LYS A 144 -23.89 29.01 -19.31
N ILE A 145 -22.61 29.02 -18.90
CA ILE A 145 -21.49 29.45 -19.76
C ILE A 145 -21.37 28.54 -21.00
N LYS A 146 -21.50 27.22 -20.81
CA LYS A 146 -21.53 26.25 -21.91
C LYS A 146 -22.66 26.58 -22.89
N ASN A 147 -23.86 26.88 -22.39
CA ASN A 147 -25.02 27.11 -23.26
C ASN A 147 -24.93 28.45 -24.01
N LYS A 148 -24.46 29.53 -23.35
CA LYS A 148 -24.35 30.88 -23.94
C LYS A 148 -23.27 31.00 -25.02
N ASN A 149 -22.14 30.32 -24.87
CA ASN A 149 -21.00 30.46 -25.79
C ASN A 149 -21.02 29.42 -26.90
N ASP A 150 -20.47 29.77 -28.07
CA ASP A 150 -20.23 28.82 -29.14
C ASP A 150 -19.06 27.87 -28.79
N GLY A 151 -18.82 26.84 -29.61
CA GLY A 151 -17.72 25.93 -29.33
C GLY A 151 -16.33 26.53 -29.50
N SER A 152 -16.17 27.57 -30.34
CA SER A 152 -14.87 28.20 -30.59
C SER A 152 -14.38 28.99 -29.37
N HIS A 153 -15.27 29.76 -28.73
CA HIS A 153 -15.00 30.47 -27.47
C HIS A 153 -14.69 29.48 -26.33
N LEU A 154 -15.46 28.39 -26.22
CA LEU A 154 -15.20 27.37 -25.20
C LEU A 154 -13.84 26.68 -25.38
N ILE A 155 -13.36 26.51 -26.62
CA ILE A 155 -12.00 26.00 -26.88
C ILE A 155 -10.93 26.99 -26.39
N LYS A 156 -11.12 28.30 -26.62
CA LYS A 156 -10.20 29.34 -26.13
C LYS A 156 -10.12 29.31 -24.60
N PHE A 157 -11.27 29.31 -23.91
CA PHE A 157 -11.30 29.20 -22.44
C PHE A 157 -10.62 27.92 -21.94
N ARG A 158 -10.88 26.79 -22.58
CA ARG A 158 -10.23 25.52 -22.21
C ARG A 158 -8.71 25.59 -22.36
N LYS A 159 -8.18 26.20 -23.42
CA LYS A 159 -6.74 26.38 -23.60
C LYS A 159 -6.14 27.26 -22.51
N ILE A 160 -6.80 28.37 -22.17
CA ILE A 160 -6.38 29.26 -21.08
C ILE A 160 -6.31 28.50 -19.76
N ILE A 161 -7.34 27.71 -19.43
CA ILE A 161 -7.38 26.90 -18.20
C ILE A 161 -6.23 25.90 -18.18
N TRP A 162 -5.93 25.21 -19.29
CA TRP A 162 -4.80 24.28 -19.34
C TRP A 162 -3.44 24.95 -19.16
N VAL A 163 -3.23 26.12 -19.77
CA VAL A 163 -2.00 26.91 -19.58
C VAL A 163 -1.88 27.36 -18.12
N PHE A 164 -2.98 27.84 -17.53
CA PHE A 164 -3.03 28.23 -16.13
C PHE A 164 -2.74 27.04 -15.20
N TYR A 165 -3.30 25.87 -15.48
CA TYR A 165 -3.02 24.64 -14.73
C TYR A 165 -1.58 24.19 -14.86
N ALA A 166 -0.98 24.28 -16.06
CA ALA A 166 0.43 23.96 -16.23
C ALA A 166 1.32 24.89 -15.38
N GLY A 167 0.98 26.19 -15.31
CA GLY A 167 1.65 27.15 -14.44
C GLY A 167 1.49 26.83 -12.94
N ILE A 168 0.26 26.57 -12.50
CA ILE A 168 -0.04 26.19 -11.12
C ILE A 168 0.70 24.91 -10.73
N ILE A 169 0.61 23.86 -11.54
CA ILE A 169 1.25 22.57 -11.26
C ILE A 169 2.77 22.74 -11.22
N SER A 170 3.36 23.49 -12.15
CA SER A 170 4.80 23.79 -12.14
C SER A 170 5.21 24.51 -10.86
N PHE A 171 4.42 25.48 -10.39
CA PHE A 171 4.69 26.18 -9.13
C PHE A 171 4.52 25.27 -7.91
N MET A 172 3.47 24.47 -7.87
CA MET A 172 3.22 23.48 -6.80
C MET A 172 4.38 22.49 -6.68
N VAL A 173 4.84 21.95 -7.81
CA VAL A 173 5.97 21.01 -7.86
C VAL A 173 7.31 21.70 -7.58
N GLY A 174 7.47 22.96 -7.99
CA GLY A 174 8.67 23.75 -7.73
C GLY A 174 8.87 24.03 -6.23
N MET A 175 7.80 24.45 -5.56
CA MET A 175 7.80 24.72 -4.12
C MET A 175 7.72 23.45 -3.27
N ASN A 176 6.94 22.47 -3.72
CA ASN A 176 6.75 21.15 -3.13
C ASN A 176 6.52 21.16 -1.60
N SER A 177 5.62 22.02 -1.12
CA SER A 177 5.28 22.12 0.31
C SER A 177 3.79 21.88 0.53
N ILE A 178 3.42 21.26 1.65
CA ILE A 178 2.01 20.98 2.01
C ILE A 178 1.15 22.23 1.91
N ALA A 179 1.64 23.38 2.41
CA ALA A 179 0.93 24.66 2.35
C ALA A 179 0.61 25.09 0.90
N THR A 180 1.57 24.92 -0.02
CA THR A 180 1.37 25.21 -1.45
C THR A 180 0.28 24.32 -2.05
N TYR A 181 0.27 23.03 -1.72
CA TYR A 181 -0.75 22.10 -2.22
C TYR A 181 -2.15 22.43 -1.66
N ILE A 182 -2.27 22.76 -0.36
CA ILE A 182 -3.55 23.17 0.25
C ILE A 182 -4.12 24.42 -0.42
N LEU A 183 -3.28 25.39 -0.77
CA LEU A 183 -3.72 26.65 -1.36
C LEU A 183 -4.10 26.50 -2.84
N LEU A 184 -3.37 25.67 -3.60
CA LEU A 184 -3.52 25.61 -5.07
C LEU A 184 -4.35 24.42 -5.59
N LEU A 185 -4.42 23.30 -4.86
CA LEU A 185 -5.30 22.18 -5.25
C LEU A 185 -6.78 22.58 -5.36
N PRO A 186 -7.36 23.41 -4.47
CA PRO A 186 -8.73 23.89 -4.62
C PRO A 186 -8.97 24.63 -5.95
N ILE A 187 -7.97 25.33 -6.49
CA ILE A 187 -8.09 26.05 -7.77
C ILE A 187 -8.18 25.05 -8.94
N ILE A 188 -7.36 24.00 -8.92
CA ILE A 188 -7.46 22.89 -9.89
C ILE A 188 -8.82 22.20 -9.75
N GLN A 189 -9.25 21.93 -8.52
CA GLN A 189 -10.56 21.34 -8.23
C GLN A 189 -11.71 22.21 -8.78
N ILE A 190 -11.66 23.53 -8.62
CA ILE A 190 -12.70 24.48 -9.07
C ILE A 190 -12.88 24.51 -10.59
N GLY A 191 -11.80 24.44 -11.37
CA GLY A 191 -11.92 24.43 -12.84
C GLY A 191 -12.17 23.05 -13.45
N TYR A 192 -12.00 21.96 -12.69
CA TYR A 192 -12.30 20.60 -13.14
C TYR A 192 -13.75 20.44 -13.67
N PRO A 193 -14.82 20.90 -12.96
CA PRO A 193 -16.19 20.87 -13.46
C PRO A 193 -16.37 21.56 -14.82
N PHE A 194 -15.66 22.68 -15.09
CA PHE A 194 -15.72 23.36 -16.37
C PHE A 194 -15.20 22.46 -17.51
N LEU A 195 -14.07 21.78 -17.29
CA LEU A 195 -13.47 20.88 -18.28
C LEU A 195 -14.42 19.72 -18.63
N VAL A 196 -15.06 19.11 -17.64
CA VAL A 196 -15.96 17.96 -17.86
C VAL A 196 -17.34 18.36 -18.42
N VAL A 197 -17.86 19.54 -18.08
CA VAL A 197 -19.17 20.04 -18.55
C VAL A 197 -19.12 20.52 -20.00
N THR A 198 -18.11 21.32 -20.37
CA THR A 198 -18.02 21.96 -21.70
C THR A 198 -17.59 21.00 -22.81
N ARG A 199 -16.96 19.89 -22.45
CA ARG A 199 -16.33 18.93 -23.36
C ARG A 199 -17.22 18.44 -24.50
N ARG A 200 -18.49 18.11 -24.24
CA ARG A 200 -19.40 17.60 -25.30
C ARG A 200 -19.65 18.65 -26.39
N LYS A 201 -19.92 19.89 -26.01
CA LYS A 201 -20.21 21.00 -26.95
C LYS A 201 -18.97 21.36 -27.78
N ILE A 202 -17.79 21.38 -27.14
CA ILE A 202 -16.51 21.56 -27.85
C ILE A 202 -16.29 20.49 -28.91
N SER A 203 -16.56 19.22 -28.58
CA SER A 203 -16.39 18.12 -29.53
C SER A 203 -17.34 18.20 -30.73
N GLN A 204 -18.54 18.74 -30.56
CA GLN A 204 -19.50 18.96 -31.64
C GLN A 204 -19.03 20.09 -32.59
N SER A 205 -18.46 21.17 -32.05
CA SER A 205 -18.01 22.32 -32.83
C SER A 205 -16.78 22.08 -33.69
N ASN A 206 -15.82 21.26 -33.22
CA ASN A 206 -14.58 20.96 -33.95
C ASN A 206 -14.78 20.23 -35.29
N LYS A 207 -16.01 19.76 -35.59
CA LYS A 207 -16.30 18.97 -36.78
C LYS A 207 -16.73 19.75 -38.01
N LYS A 208 -17.12 21.03 -37.89
CA LYS A 208 -17.45 21.83 -39.07
C LYS A 208 -16.27 22.04 -40.04
N HIS A 209 -15.04 21.59 -39.72
CA HIS A 209 -13.81 22.03 -40.40
C HIS A 209 -12.82 20.94 -40.86
N LYS A 210 -13.15 19.63 -40.91
CA LYS A 210 -12.22 18.61 -41.44
C LYS A 210 -12.86 17.59 -42.38
N LYS A 211 -12.49 17.62 -43.67
CA LYS A 211 -12.67 16.49 -44.60
C LYS A 211 -11.72 15.36 -44.20
N LEU A 212 -12.25 14.14 -44.09
CA LEU A 212 -11.47 12.95 -43.73
C LEU A 212 -10.85 12.33 -44.99
N ILE A 213 -9.57 11.92 -44.89
CA ILE A 213 -8.89 11.16 -45.94
C ILE A 213 -9.56 9.77 -46.05
N GLN A 214 -9.96 9.40 -47.27
CA GLN A 214 -10.62 8.13 -47.59
C GLN A 214 -9.56 7.08 -47.96
N HIS A 215 -9.54 5.95 -47.25
CA HIS A 215 -8.64 4.83 -47.51
C HIS A 215 -9.33 3.54 -47.01
N PRO A 216 -9.41 2.47 -47.84
CA PRO A 216 -10.23 1.30 -47.55
C PRO A 216 -9.96 0.66 -46.18
N ASN A 217 -8.69 0.43 -45.84
CA ASN A 217 -8.28 -0.17 -44.57
C ASN A 217 -8.56 0.76 -43.36
N LEU A 218 -8.42 2.07 -43.55
CA LEU A 218 -8.73 3.06 -42.51
C LEU A 218 -10.23 3.14 -42.25
N ASP A 219 -11.06 2.94 -43.27
CA ASP A 219 -12.51 2.99 -43.13
C ASP A 219 -13.07 1.76 -42.42
N ILE A 220 -12.48 0.57 -42.64
CA ILE A 220 -12.80 -0.64 -41.85
C ILE A 220 -12.48 -0.42 -40.36
N LEU A 221 -11.28 0.09 -40.04
CA LEU A 221 -10.87 0.39 -38.67
C LEU A 221 -11.79 1.46 -38.02
N ARG A 222 -12.12 2.52 -38.75
CA ARG A 222 -13.06 3.56 -38.29
C ARG A 222 -14.43 2.99 -38.00
N ASN A 223 -14.95 2.08 -38.83
CA ASN A 223 -16.24 1.44 -38.63
C ASN A 223 -16.24 0.50 -37.42
N LYS A 224 -15.20 -0.33 -37.25
CA LYS A 224 -15.05 -1.17 -36.04
C LYS A 224 -15.01 -0.32 -34.77
N TYR A 225 -14.23 0.76 -34.77
CA TYR A 225 -14.14 1.69 -33.63
C TYR A 225 -15.46 2.41 -33.35
N ARG A 226 -16.18 2.84 -34.40
CA ARG A 226 -17.52 3.43 -34.29
C ARG A 226 -18.51 2.44 -33.66
N ASN A 227 -18.52 1.19 -34.12
CA ASN A 227 -19.39 0.14 -33.58
C ASN A 227 -19.08 -0.14 -32.11
N LEU A 228 -17.80 -0.17 -31.74
CA LEU A 228 -17.37 -0.31 -30.35
C LEU A 228 -17.91 0.84 -29.48
N LEU A 229 -17.78 2.10 -29.93
CA LEU A 229 -18.30 3.25 -29.19
C LEU A 229 -19.82 3.20 -29.03
N GLN A 230 -20.54 2.82 -30.09
CA GLN A 230 -22.00 2.65 -30.01
C GLN A 230 -22.37 1.55 -29.01
N TRP A 231 -21.65 0.43 -29.01
CA TRP A 231 -21.85 -0.65 -28.04
C TRP A 231 -21.57 -0.18 -26.61
N ILE A 232 -20.46 0.54 -26.36
CA ILE A 232 -20.11 1.02 -25.01
C ILE A 232 -21.13 2.04 -24.48
N PHE A 233 -21.59 2.98 -25.30
CA PHE A 233 -22.40 4.13 -24.84
C PHE A 233 -23.91 4.00 -25.04
N THR A 234 -24.40 2.85 -25.52
CA THR A 234 -25.83 2.62 -25.76
C THR A 234 -26.28 1.38 -25.02
N ASP A 235 -27.25 1.50 -24.12
CA ASP A 235 -27.89 0.35 -23.48
C ASP A 235 -28.57 -0.56 -24.53
N LYS A 236 -28.58 -1.87 -24.28
CA LYS A 236 -29.20 -2.89 -25.14
C LYS A 236 -30.71 -2.69 -25.26
N GLU A 237 -31.34 -2.19 -24.20
CA GLU A 237 -32.79 -1.96 -24.11
C GLU A 237 -33.22 -0.57 -24.60
N ARG A 238 -32.26 0.26 -25.04
CA ARG A 238 -32.57 1.60 -25.55
C ARG A 238 -33.28 1.51 -26.90
N ILE A 239 -34.35 2.28 -27.06
CA ILE A 239 -34.93 2.54 -28.39
C ILE A 239 -33.80 3.10 -29.27
N LYS A 240 -33.44 2.34 -30.30
CA LYS A 240 -32.32 2.66 -31.19
C LYS A 240 -32.72 3.85 -32.07
N ASP A 241 -32.30 5.04 -31.67
CA ASP A 241 -32.30 6.23 -32.54
C ASP A 241 -30.95 6.27 -33.29
N PRO A 242 -30.93 5.98 -34.61
CA PRO A 242 -29.69 5.90 -35.38
C PRO A 242 -28.92 7.22 -35.37
N LEU A 243 -29.63 8.35 -35.41
CA LEU A 243 -29.04 9.68 -35.44
C LEU A 243 -28.39 10.02 -34.09
N LYS A 244 -29.08 9.71 -32.98
CA LYS A 244 -28.55 9.95 -31.63
C LYS A 244 -27.36 9.07 -31.31
N ASN A 245 -27.40 7.80 -31.71
CA ASN A 245 -26.28 6.87 -31.56
C ASN A 245 -25.07 7.35 -32.37
N GLU A 246 -25.31 7.90 -33.56
CA GLU A 246 -24.27 8.48 -34.38
C GLU A 246 -23.63 9.71 -33.74
N ILE A 247 -24.43 10.64 -33.24
CA ILE A 247 -23.95 11.83 -32.53
C ILE A 247 -23.12 11.43 -31.30
N ILE A 248 -23.54 10.40 -30.56
CA ILE A 248 -22.79 9.90 -29.39
C ILE A 248 -21.44 9.36 -29.83
N ALA A 249 -21.39 8.37 -30.75
CA ALA A 249 -20.13 7.79 -31.22
C ALA A 249 -19.17 8.86 -31.75
N GLN A 250 -19.71 9.85 -32.45
CA GLN A 250 -18.96 10.96 -33.00
C GLN A 250 -18.39 11.93 -31.97
N THR A 251 -19.11 12.19 -30.87
CA THR A 251 -18.63 13.07 -29.78
C THR A 251 -17.69 12.34 -28.83
N GLU A 252 -17.87 11.03 -28.66
CA GLU A 252 -17.06 10.19 -27.78
C GLU A 252 -15.73 9.75 -28.38
N LYS A 253 -15.64 9.70 -29.72
CA LYS A 253 -14.45 9.26 -30.47
C LYS A 253 -13.12 9.77 -29.88
N ASN A 254 -12.95 11.09 -29.78
CA ASN A 254 -11.65 11.65 -29.40
C ASN A 254 -11.35 11.46 -27.91
N ILE A 255 -12.34 11.62 -27.02
CA ILE A 255 -12.08 11.44 -25.60
C ILE A 255 -11.81 9.98 -25.26
N PHE A 256 -12.53 9.04 -25.89
CA PHE A 256 -12.34 7.62 -25.63
C PHE A 256 -10.97 7.18 -26.12
N PHE A 257 -10.50 7.70 -27.26
CA PHE A 257 -9.15 7.47 -27.75
C PHE A 257 -8.08 7.95 -26.73
N TRP A 258 -8.15 9.22 -26.30
CA TRP A 258 -7.17 9.76 -25.34
C TRP A 258 -7.27 9.09 -23.96
N PHE A 259 -8.49 8.80 -23.49
CA PHE A 259 -8.73 8.04 -22.27
C PHE A 259 -8.10 6.66 -22.35
N GLY A 260 -8.30 5.95 -23.47
CA GLY A 260 -7.70 4.63 -23.71
C GLY A 260 -6.18 4.70 -23.72
N LEU A 261 -5.60 5.68 -24.43
CA LEU A 261 -4.15 5.89 -24.45
C LEU A 261 -3.59 6.14 -23.04
N PHE A 262 -4.18 7.08 -22.28
CA PHE A 262 -3.73 7.35 -20.91
C PHE A 262 -3.89 6.15 -19.99
N SER A 263 -4.99 5.40 -20.14
CA SER A 263 -5.23 4.18 -19.34
C SER A 263 -4.22 3.10 -19.67
N ILE A 264 -3.84 2.92 -20.94
CA ILE A 264 -2.82 1.95 -21.36
C ILE A 264 -1.44 2.36 -20.83
N VAL A 265 -1.07 3.64 -20.94
CA VAL A 265 0.21 4.13 -20.40
C VAL A 265 0.26 3.96 -18.89
N ALA A 266 -0.81 4.34 -18.18
CA ALA A 266 -0.92 4.16 -16.73
C ALA A 266 -0.84 2.68 -16.33
N LEU A 267 -1.55 1.80 -17.06
CA LEU A 267 -1.48 0.36 -16.86
C LEU A 267 -0.06 -0.17 -17.11
N ALA A 268 0.63 0.28 -18.16
CA ALA A 268 2.00 -0.12 -18.44
C ALA A 268 2.96 0.30 -17.32
N ILE A 269 2.84 1.53 -16.81
CA ILE A 269 3.63 2.00 -15.66
C ILE A 269 3.34 1.16 -14.42
N TYR A 270 2.07 0.85 -14.16
CA TYR A 270 1.66 0.02 -13.04
C TYR A 270 2.18 -1.42 -13.16
N VAL A 271 2.08 -2.04 -14.33
CA VAL A 271 2.65 -3.37 -14.60
C VAL A 271 4.17 -3.35 -14.48
N LEU A 272 4.83 -2.32 -14.98
CA LEU A 272 6.27 -2.15 -14.78
C LEU A 272 6.63 -1.97 -13.31
N ALA A 273 5.78 -1.34 -12.48
CA ALA A 273 6.02 -1.21 -11.04
C ALA A 273 5.94 -2.56 -10.30
N ILE A 274 5.19 -3.53 -10.83
CA ILE A 274 5.02 -4.85 -10.22
C ILE A 274 6.33 -5.65 -10.19
N PHE A 275 7.17 -5.60 -11.23
CA PHE A 275 8.29 -6.56 -11.33
C PHE A 275 9.61 -6.08 -10.70
N PRO A 276 10.18 -4.92 -11.05
CA PRO A 276 11.46 -4.47 -10.57
C PRO A 276 11.31 -3.61 -9.30
N LEU A 277 11.95 -4.04 -8.22
CA LEU A 277 12.06 -3.30 -6.95
C LEU A 277 12.53 -1.85 -7.16
N SER A 278 13.55 -1.65 -7.99
CA SER A 278 14.13 -0.33 -8.27
C SER A 278 13.12 0.63 -8.91
N PHE A 279 12.30 0.14 -9.84
CA PHE A 279 11.29 0.96 -10.52
C PHE A 279 10.12 1.30 -9.59
N SER A 280 9.69 0.35 -8.75
CA SER A 280 8.68 0.62 -7.71
C SER A 280 9.14 1.72 -6.74
N ARG A 281 10.39 1.64 -6.25
CA ARG A 281 10.98 2.70 -5.40
C ARG A 281 11.13 4.04 -6.11
N TYR A 282 11.43 4.04 -7.41
CA TYR A 282 11.52 5.27 -8.19
C TYR A 282 10.18 6.00 -8.27
N ILE A 283 9.07 5.26 -8.40
CA ILE A 283 7.71 5.84 -8.42
C ILE A 283 7.28 6.28 -7.02
N THR A 284 7.66 5.53 -5.98
CA THR A 284 7.26 5.69 -4.56
C THR A 284 5.81 5.31 -4.25
N SER A 285 5.48 5.21 -2.96
CA SER A 285 4.24 4.62 -2.45
C SER A 285 2.98 5.44 -2.76
N LEU A 286 3.04 6.78 -2.62
CA LEU A 286 1.87 7.64 -2.85
C LEU A 286 1.36 7.58 -4.30
N PRO A 287 2.20 7.76 -5.34
CA PRO A 287 1.75 7.61 -6.72
C PRO A 287 1.30 6.18 -7.04
N ILE A 288 1.94 5.14 -6.47
CA ILE A 288 1.49 3.75 -6.61
C ILE A 288 0.06 3.58 -6.11
N ILE A 289 -0.30 4.13 -4.93
CA ILE A 289 -1.67 4.04 -4.40
C ILE A 289 -2.66 4.72 -5.34
N LEU A 290 -2.38 5.95 -5.77
CA LEU A 290 -3.29 6.72 -6.64
C LEU A 290 -3.46 6.06 -8.02
N LEU A 291 -2.37 5.53 -8.58
CA LEU A 291 -2.38 4.76 -9.82
C LEU A 291 -3.22 3.49 -9.67
N SER A 292 -3.01 2.75 -8.58
CA SER A 292 -3.75 1.53 -8.26
C SER A 292 -5.24 1.80 -8.04
N PHE A 293 -5.60 2.87 -7.33
CA PHE A 293 -6.99 3.29 -7.17
C PHE A 293 -7.65 3.57 -8.51
N GLY A 294 -6.96 4.26 -9.43
CA GLY A 294 -7.45 4.47 -10.79
C GLY A 294 -7.64 3.15 -11.53
N ILE A 295 -6.62 2.29 -11.58
CA ILE A 295 -6.64 1.04 -12.35
C ILE A 295 -7.69 0.05 -11.82
N LEU A 296 -7.72 -0.20 -10.51
CA LEU A 296 -8.65 -1.14 -9.89
C LEU A 296 -10.10 -0.64 -10.00
N LEU A 297 -10.36 0.65 -9.79
CA LEU A 297 -11.68 1.23 -10.03
C LEU A 297 -12.09 1.11 -11.49
N GLY A 298 -11.17 1.37 -12.42
CA GLY A 298 -11.39 1.21 -13.85
C GLY A 298 -11.76 -0.22 -14.20
N ALA A 299 -11.02 -1.21 -13.69
CA ALA A 299 -11.28 -2.63 -13.88
C ALA A 299 -12.64 -3.05 -13.31
N GLY A 300 -12.96 -2.64 -12.07
CA GLY A 300 -14.27 -2.90 -11.45
C GLY A 300 -15.42 -2.30 -12.26
N ASN A 301 -15.27 -1.07 -12.75
CA ASN A 301 -16.29 -0.43 -13.58
C ASN A 301 -16.42 -1.08 -14.97
N ILE A 302 -15.35 -1.65 -15.53
CA ILE A 302 -15.41 -2.46 -16.75
C ILE A 302 -16.17 -3.77 -16.49
N LEU A 303 -15.90 -4.46 -15.37
CA LEU A 303 -16.68 -5.62 -14.95
C LEU A 303 -18.16 -5.27 -14.74
N ALA A 304 -18.46 -4.10 -14.17
CA ALA A 304 -19.82 -3.59 -14.03
C ALA A 304 -20.50 -3.37 -15.38
N LEU A 305 -19.77 -2.78 -16.34
CA LEU A 305 -20.26 -2.58 -17.70
C LEU A 305 -20.61 -3.92 -18.34
N PHE A 306 -19.71 -4.91 -18.31
CA PHE A 306 -19.98 -6.25 -18.83
C PHE A 306 -21.15 -6.91 -18.12
N SER A 307 -21.27 -6.71 -16.80
CA SER A 307 -22.37 -7.26 -16.01
C SER A 307 -23.72 -6.74 -16.47
N ASN A 308 -23.81 -5.42 -16.68
CA ASN A 308 -25.04 -4.78 -17.17
C ASN A 308 -25.36 -5.17 -18.62
N LYS A 309 -24.34 -5.35 -19.46
CA LYS A 309 -24.50 -5.75 -20.87
C LYS A 309 -24.99 -7.17 -21.05
N GLN A 310 -24.41 -8.10 -20.31
CA GLN A 310 -24.72 -9.53 -20.42
C GLN A 310 -25.83 -9.97 -19.47
N LYS A 311 -26.24 -9.11 -18.52
CA LYS A 311 -27.19 -9.43 -17.44
C LYS A 311 -26.71 -10.59 -16.55
N ILE A 312 -25.38 -10.71 -16.39
CA ILE A 312 -24.69 -11.68 -15.54
C ILE A 312 -23.89 -10.89 -14.50
N ASN A 313 -23.91 -11.27 -13.22
CA ASN A 313 -23.14 -10.57 -12.21
C ASN A 313 -21.66 -11.03 -12.20
N PHE A 314 -20.81 -10.43 -13.04
CA PHE A 314 -19.40 -10.81 -13.14
C PHE A 314 -18.60 -10.51 -11.87
N HIS A 315 -19.04 -9.56 -11.03
CA HIS A 315 -18.40 -9.34 -9.73
C HIS A 315 -18.59 -10.55 -8.83
N PHE A 316 -19.81 -11.07 -8.76
CA PHE A 316 -20.10 -12.28 -7.99
C PHE A 316 -19.29 -13.46 -8.53
N LEU A 317 -19.26 -13.66 -9.86
CA LEU A 317 -18.47 -14.75 -10.46
C LEU A 317 -16.96 -14.61 -10.18
N PHE A 318 -16.43 -13.39 -10.21
CA PHE A 318 -15.03 -13.13 -9.89
C PHE A 318 -14.72 -13.46 -8.43
N ILE A 319 -15.55 -13.02 -7.47
CA ILE A 319 -15.39 -13.34 -6.05
C ILE A 319 -15.55 -14.84 -5.81
N LEU A 320 -16.53 -15.48 -6.44
CA LEU A 320 -16.75 -16.92 -6.34
C LEU A 320 -15.54 -17.70 -6.87
N ALA A 321 -14.97 -17.28 -8.00
CA ALA A 321 -13.74 -17.87 -8.53
C ALA A 321 -12.56 -17.70 -7.56
N LEU A 322 -12.42 -16.53 -6.94
CA LEU A 322 -11.37 -16.28 -5.94
C LEU A 322 -11.48 -17.24 -4.75
N VAL A 323 -12.70 -17.44 -4.24
CA VAL A 323 -12.94 -18.37 -3.13
C VAL A 323 -12.66 -19.81 -3.55
N ILE A 324 -13.20 -20.27 -4.69
CA ILE A 324 -13.02 -21.65 -5.15
C ILE A 324 -11.56 -21.94 -5.44
N CYS A 325 -10.88 -21.11 -6.24
CA CYS A 325 -9.48 -21.33 -6.58
C CYS A 325 -8.56 -21.15 -5.37
N GLY A 326 -8.86 -20.19 -4.48
CA GLY A 326 -8.09 -19.97 -3.25
C GLY A 326 -8.16 -21.11 -2.23
N ILE A 327 -9.16 -22.01 -2.31
CA ILE A 327 -9.18 -23.24 -1.50
C ILE A 327 -8.10 -24.23 -1.98
N PHE A 328 -7.76 -24.22 -3.27
CA PHE A 328 -6.80 -25.16 -3.87
C PHE A 328 -5.40 -24.57 -4.07
N THR A 329 -5.26 -23.25 -3.96
CA THR A 329 -4.01 -22.53 -4.21
C THR A 329 -3.58 -21.79 -2.96
N GLU A 330 -2.43 -22.16 -2.39
CA GLU A 330 -1.76 -21.42 -1.30
C GLU A 330 -0.60 -20.60 -1.87
N PRO A 331 -0.74 -19.28 -2.05
CA PRO A 331 0.32 -18.44 -2.59
C PRO A 331 1.26 -17.84 -1.52
N HIS A 332 0.98 -18.01 -0.22
CA HIS A 332 1.69 -17.27 0.86
C HIS A 332 2.68 -18.13 1.64
N HIS A 333 3.42 -18.99 0.94
CA HIS A 333 4.49 -19.77 1.55
C HIS A 333 5.63 -18.89 2.05
N VAL A 334 6.20 -19.23 3.20
CA VAL A 334 7.42 -18.57 3.68
C VAL A 334 8.57 -18.91 2.75
N ASN A 335 9.36 -17.90 2.38
CA ASN A 335 10.45 -18.03 1.43
C ASN A 335 11.67 -18.70 2.09
N LEU A 336 11.69 -20.02 2.09
CA LEU A 336 12.79 -20.82 2.63
C LEU A 336 13.90 -21.02 1.60
N SER A 337 15.15 -20.91 2.04
CA SER A 337 16.34 -21.19 1.23
C SER A 337 16.68 -22.68 1.30
N LYS A 338 17.45 -23.17 0.33
CA LYS A 338 18.11 -24.49 0.44
C LYS A 338 19.52 -24.28 0.97
N LEU A 339 19.85 -24.99 2.05
CA LEU A 339 21.19 -25.02 2.62
C LEU A 339 22.06 -26.03 1.87
N GLU A 340 23.37 -25.78 1.87
CA GLU A 340 24.35 -26.71 1.28
C GLU A 340 24.46 -28.01 2.09
N THR A 341 24.25 -27.94 3.41
CA THR A 341 24.29 -29.09 4.29
C THR A 341 22.93 -29.79 4.35
N LYS A 342 22.92 -31.12 4.30
CA LYS A 342 21.71 -31.93 4.49
C LYS A 342 21.22 -31.99 5.94
N ASP A 343 22.10 -31.69 6.90
CA ASP A 343 21.73 -31.60 8.31
C ASP A 343 21.02 -30.28 8.60
N SER A 344 20.11 -30.28 9.58
CA SER A 344 19.48 -29.04 10.05
C SER A 344 20.47 -28.28 10.96
N PRO A 345 20.97 -27.10 10.57
CA PRO A 345 21.83 -26.32 11.47
C PRO A 345 21.06 -25.88 12.73
N TYR A 346 19.73 -25.74 12.62
CA TYR A 346 18.88 -25.29 13.72
C TYR A 346 18.74 -26.31 14.85
N SER A 347 19.03 -27.60 14.62
CA SER A 347 19.04 -28.60 15.70
C SER A 347 20.29 -28.49 16.59
N LYS A 348 21.34 -27.79 16.13
CA LYS A 348 22.59 -27.56 16.88
C LYS A 348 22.54 -26.32 17.79
N ARG A 349 21.41 -25.59 17.81
CA ARG A 349 21.23 -24.45 18.72
C ARG A 349 21.39 -24.91 20.17
N PRO A 350 22.08 -24.14 21.04
CA PRO A 350 22.16 -24.45 22.46
C PRO A 350 20.80 -24.26 23.15
N ASP A 351 20.59 -24.96 24.27
CA ASP A 351 19.51 -24.61 25.20
C ASP A 351 19.84 -23.33 25.99
N LEU A 352 18.85 -22.77 26.70
CA LEU A 352 19.01 -21.53 27.46
C LEU A 352 20.15 -21.61 28.49
N LYS A 353 20.22 -22.73 29.23
CA LYS A 353 21.20 -22.90 30.32
C LYS A 353 22.61 -22.92 29.76
N SER A 354 22.85 -23.73 28.74
CA SER A 354 24.12 -23.88 28.05
C SER A 354 24.58 -22.55 27.43
N HIS A 355 23.66 -21.85 26.75
CA HIS A 355 23.95 -20.54 26.18
C HIS A 355 24.28 -19.51 27.26
N PHE A 356 23.51 -19.44 28.35
CA PHE A 356 23.77 -18.51 29.45
C PHE A 356 25.12 -18.76 30.12
N THR A 357 25.43 -20.02 30.44
CA THR A 357 26.70 -20.40 31.08
C THR A 357 27.89 -20.02 30.21
N ASN A 358 27.83 -20.27 28.89
CA ASN A 358 28.89 -19.85 27.97
C ASN A 358 29.01 -18.32 27.90
N TRP A 359 27.88 -17.63 27.72
CA TRP A 359 27.85 -16.16 27.63
C TRP A 359 28.40 -15.48 28.87
N ILE A 360 28.02 -15.93 30.08
CA ILE A 360 28.48 -15.33 31.34
C ILE A 360 29.96 -15.65 31.59
N GLN A 361 30.43 -16.84 31.22
CA GLN A 361 31.85 -17.21 31.33
C GLN A 361 32.70 -16.31 30.43
N GLU A 362 32.32 -16.11 29.17
CA GLU A 362 33.00 -15.16 28.28
C GLU A 362 32.95 -13.73 28.82
N THR A 363 31.81 -13.31 29.40
CA THR A 363 31.65 -11.99 30.02
C THR A 363 32.66 -11.80 31.16
N LYS A 364 32.78 -12.79 32.04
CA LYS A 364 33.70 -12.76 33.17
C LYS A 364 35.16 -12.75 32.70
N SER A 365 35.50 -13.56 31.69
CA SER A 365 36.86 -13.61 31.14
C SER A 365 37.29 -12.35 30.38
N ALA A 366 36.35 -11.67 29.71
CA ALA A 366 36.63 -10.44 28.96
C ALA A 366 36.80 -9.20 29.86
N MET A 367 36.28 -9.22 31.09
CA MET A 367 36.47 -8.13 32.04
C MET A 367 37.69 -8.40 32.92
N LEU A 368 38.77 -7.65 32.67
CA LEU A 368 40.07 -7.73 33.35
C LEU A 368 40.06 -7.40 34.87
N ASP A 369 38.89 -7.07 35.43
CA ASP A 369 38.77 -6.54 36.79
C ASP A 369 38.01 -7.51 37.70
N SER A 370 38.76 -8.37 38.38
CA SER A 370 38.27 -9.37 39.34
C SER A 370 37.66 -8.77 40.61
N THR A 371 37.62 -7.44 40.74
CA THR A 371 37.06 -6.73 41.89
C THR A 371 35.57 -6.39 41.76
N LYS A 372 34.97 -6.57 40.57
CA LYS A 372 33.53 -6.35 40.37
C LYS A 372 32.72 -7.59 40.78
N ASN A 373 31.89 -7.43 41.81
CA ASN A 373 30.98 -8.47 42.30
C ASN A 373 29.60 -8.48 41.59
N GLU A 374 29.29 -7.45 40.81
CA GLU A 374 28.02 -7.32 40.09
C GLU A 374 28.25 -7.10 38.60
N TYR A 375 27.53 -7.88 37.78
CA TYR A 375 27.61 -7.82 36.32
C TYR A 375 26.23 -7.43 35.76
N PRO A 376 26.08 -6.26 35.11
CA PRO A 376 24.81 -5.87 34.53
C PRO A 376 24.49 -6.77 33.32
N ILE A 377 23.26 -7.29 33.30
CA ILE A 377 22.73 -8.10 32.21
C ILE A 377 21.54 -7.34 31.62
N TYR A 378 21.65 -6.96 30.35
CA TYR A 378 20.61 -6.19 29.67
C TYR A 378 19.71 -7.08 28.81
N PHE A 379 18.40 -6.90 29.00
CA PHE A 379 17.36 -7.47 28.16
C PHE A 379 16.69 -6.32 27.42
N ILE A 380 16.70 -6.36 26.09
CA ILE A 380 16.09 -5.33 25.26
C ILE A 380 14.75 -5.85 24.76
N LEU A 381 13.70 -5.08 25.05
CA LEU A 381 12.34 -5.30 24.57
C LEU A 381 12.02 -4.21 23.55
N ALA A 382 11.71 -4.61 22.32
CA ALA A 382 11.45 -3.69 21.22
C ALA A 382 10.02 -3.88 20.68
N ASP A 383 9.16 -2.93 21.00
CA ASP A 383 7.77 -2.90 20.57
C ASP A 383 7.63 -2.92 19.05
N GLY A 384 6.60 -3.60 18.53
CA GLY A 384 6.19 -3.49 17.14
C GLY A 384 5.68 -2.09 16.79
N GLY A 385 5.74 -1.75 15.49
CA GLY A 385 5.34 -0.41 15.00
C GLY A 385 5.84 -0.09 13.59
N ALA A 386 6.04 -1.12 12.75
CA ALA A 386 6.61 -1.03 11.41
C ALA A 386 7.94 -0.24 11.37
N SER A 387 8.24 0.43 10.26
CA SER A 387 9.51 1.12 10.02
C SER A 387 9.84 2.20 11.07
N ARG A 388 8.84 2.85 11.67
CA ARG A 388 9.06 3.87 12.71
C ARG A 388 9.63 3.25 13.99
N SER A 389 9.07 2.12 14.42
CA SER A 389 9.63 1.37 15.55
C SER A 389 11.05 0.91 15.22
N ALA A 390 11.27 0.33 14.02
CA ALA A 390 12.60 -0.10 13.61
C ALA A 390 13.63 1.04 13.70
N TYR A 391 13.30 2.20 13.13
CA TYR A 391 14.16 3.38 13.13
C TYR A 391 14.45 3.89 14.53
N TRP A 392 13.43 3.98 15.38
CA TRP A 392 13.55 4.45 16.76
C TRP A 392 14.43 3.50 17.58
N THR A 393 14.08 2.22 17.61
CA THR A 393 14.80 1.18 18.35
C THR A 393 16.27 1.13 17.94
N ALA A 394 16.56 1.02 16.63
CA ALA A 394 17.94 0.95 16.17
C ALA A 394 18.74 2.22 16.49
N SER A 395 18.13 3.40 16.34
CA SER A 395 18.80 4.68 16.62
C SER A 395 19.12 4.85 18.10
N VAL A 396 18.18 4.51 18.99
CA VAL A 396 18.37 4.62 20.44
C VAL A 396 19.45 3.64 20.91
N LEU A 397 19.36 2.37 20.52
CA LEU A 397 20.36 1.37 20.90
C LEU A 397 21.75 1.73 20.37
N SER A 398 21.84 2.18 19.11
CA SER A 398 23.11 2.63 18.51
C SER A 398 23.69 3.84 19.23
N ARG A 399 22.85 4.77 19.70
CA ARG A 399 23.30 5.94 20.45
C ARG A 399 23.82 5.53 21.83
N ILE A 400 23.07 4.71 22.57
CA ILE A 400 23.50 4.20 23.89
C ILE A 400 24.83 3.44 23.76
N ASP A 401 24.97 2.57 22.77
CA ASP A 401 26.21 1.83 22.55
C ASP A 401 27.39 2.74 22.19
N SER A 402 27.15 3.76 21.36
CA SER A 402 28.17 4.76 21.02
C SER A 402 28.62 5.57 22.24
N GLU A 403 27.70 6.00 23.10
CA GLU A 403 27.99 6.77 24.32
C GLU A 403 28.68 5.92 25.40
N THR A 404 28.44 4.62 25.41
CA THR A 404 29.09 3.67 26.34
C THR A 404 30.34 3.01 25.76
N HIS A 405 30.77 3.43 24.56
CA HIS A 405 31.93 2.89 23.86
C HIS A 405 31.91 1.36 23.67
N GLY A 406 30.73 0.80 23.37
CA GLY A 406 30.55 -0.65 23.16
C GLY A 406 30.26 -1.45 24.43
N ASN A 407 30.36 -0.85 25.62
CA ASN A 407 30.08 -1.55 26.88
C ASN A 407 28.60 -1.94 27.00
N PHE A 408 27.69 -1.18 26.39
CA PHE A 408 26.29 -1.54 26.35
C PHE A 408 26.06 -2.83 25.56
N LEU A 409 26.51 -2.90 24.30
CA LEU A 409 26.40 -4.12 23.48
C LEU A 409 26.98 -5.35 24.19
N ASN A 410 28.14 -5.19 24.83
CA ASN A 410 28.80 -6.28 25.54
C ASN A 410 27.95 -6.83 26.70
N ASN A 411 27.04 -6.05 27.27
CA ASN A 411 26.19 -6.49 28.39
C ASN A 411 24.77 -6.89 27.95
N ILE A 412 24.44 -6.81 26.65
CA ILE A 412 23.17 -7.30 26.13
C ILE A 412 23.21 -8.83 26.10
N TYR A 413 22.31 -9.44 26.87
CA TYR A 413 22.08 -10.88 26.83
C TYR A 413 20.95 -11.26 25.90
N CYS A 414 19.89 -10.43 25.80
CA CYS A 414 18.75 -10.75 24.95
C CYS A 414 18.25 -9.52 24.18
N LEU A 415 17.95 -9.75 22.90
CA LEU A 415 17.25 -8.83 22.01
C LEU A 415 15.90 -9.48 21.61
N SER A 416 14.81 -9.03 22.22
CA SER A 416 13.46 -9.48 21.89
C SER A 416 12.66 -8.36 21.25
N GLY A 417 11.90 -8.70 20.22
CA GLY A 417 10.96 -7.74 19.63
C GLY A 417 9.94 -8.40 18.72
N ALA A 418 8.93 -7.63 18.33
CA ALA A 418 7.95 -8.00 17.33
C ALA A 418 7.99 -7.03 16.15
N SER A 419 7.62 -7.49 14.95
CA SER A 419 7.44 -6.63 13.78
C SER A 419 8.67 -5.75 13.47
N GLY A 420 8.46 -4.44 13.32
CA GLY A 420 9.54 -3.46 13.18
C GLY A 420 10.55 -3.42 14.33
N GLY A 421 10.17 -3.77 15.56
CA GLY A 421 11.10 -3.83 16.70
C GLY A 421 12.18 -4.89 16.50
N SER A 422 11.82 -6.04 15.93
CA SER A 422 12.78 -7.10 15.55
C SER A 422 13.77 -6.62 14.50
N LEU A 423 13.30 -5.87 13.49
CA LEU A 423 14.17 -5.24 12.48
C LEU A 423 15.14 -4.25 13.13
N GLY A 424 14.65 -3.42 14.05
CA GLY A 424 15.46 -2.43 14.76
C GLY A 424 16.58 -3.07 15.60
N ASN A 425 16.24 -4.11 16.38
CA ASN A 425 17.20 -4.88 17.17
C ASN A 425 18.31 -5.47 16.30
N LEU A 426 17.95 -6.13 15.19
CA LEU A 426 18.92 -6.78 14.32
C LEU A 426 19.73 -5.77 13.48
N ALA A 427 19.12 -4.66 13.07
CA ALA A 427 19.87 -3.59 12.41
C ALA A 427 20.95 -3.01 13.34
N PHE A 428 20.60 -2.74 14.61
CA PHE A 428 21.54 -2.28 15.62
C PHE A 428 22.67 -3.29 15.88
N LEU A 429 22.31 -4.54 16.21
CA LEU A 429 23.29 -5.59 16.54
C LEU A 429 24.35 -5.70 15.44
N MET A 430 23.93 -5.57 14.19
CA MET A 430 24.79 -5.84 13.06
C MET A 430 25.65 -4.67 12.64
N ALA A 431 25.11 -3.46 12.67
CA ALA A 431 25.92 -2.27 12.53
C ALA A 431 26.97 -2.21 13.67
N ALA A 432 26.60 -2.56 14.90
CA ALA A 432 27.50 -2.48 16.05
C ALA A 432 28.64 -3.52 16.01
N LYS A 433 28.35 -4.73 15.51
CA LYS A 433 29.35 -5.80 15.31
C LYS A 433 30.18 -5.68 14.03
N SER A 434 29.84 -4.77 13.13
CA SER A 434 30.59 -4.54 11.88
C SER A 434 32.02 -4.07 12.16
N LYS A 435 32.99 -4.60 11.40
CA LYS A 435 34.41 -4.21 11.49
C LYS A 435 34.69 -2.84 10.84
N HIS A 436 33.80 -2.35 9.98
CA HIS A 436 33.97 -1.08 9.25
C HIS A 436 33.28 0.07 10.00
N LYS A 437 33.88 0.54 11.11
CA LYS A 437 33.30 1.56 11.99
C LYS A 437 33.61 2.98 11.52
N THR A 438 32.59 3.71 11.05
CA THR A 438 32.60 5.19 11.03
C THR A 438 31.51 5.78 11.93
N SER A 439 30.28 5.26 11.89
CA SER A 439 29.25 5.56 12.90
C SER A 439 28.09 4.55 12.81
N THR A 440 27.91 3.72 13.86
CA THR A 440 26.81 2.75 13.96
C THR A 440 25.45 3.42 13.80
N THR A 441 25.24 4.56 14.47
CA THR A 441 23.97 5.30 14.45
C THR A 441 23.64 5.79 13.04
N LYS A 442 24.61 6.36 12.33
CA LYS A 442 24.39 6.83 10.96
C LYS A 442 24.07 5.67 10.02
N GLU A 443 24.80 4.57 10.13
CA GLU A 443 24.60 3.39 9.28
C GLU A 443 23.20 2.79 9.42
N VAL A 444 22.68 2.64 10.66
CA VAL A 444 21.31 2.15 10.86
C VAL A 444 20.27 3.13 10.37
N GLN A 445 20.49 4.44 10.54
CA GLN A 445 19.57 5.47 10.05
C GLN A 445 19.52 5.50 8.52
N ASP A 446 20.67 5.40 7.85
CA ASP A 446 20.77 5.34 6.41
C ASP A 446 20.03 4.09 5.87
N TYR A 447 20.26 2.91 6.47
CA TYR A 447 19.54 1.67 6.11
C TYR A 447 18.02 1.83 6.25
N LEU A 448 17.55 2.22 7.45
CA LEU A 448 16.13 2.27 7.80
C LEU A 448 15.37 3.44 7.16
N SER A 449 16.08 4.42 6.60
CA SER A 449 15.49 5.51 5.81
C SER A 449 15.13 5.10 4.38
N THR A 450 15.53 3.90 3.94
CA THR A 450 15.23 3.37 2.62
C THR A 450 13.73 3.06 2.45
N ASP A 451 13.23 3.21 1.23
CA ASP A 451 11.86 2.82 0.89
C ASP A 451 11.70 1.29 0.85
N PHE A 452 11.10 0.75 1.91
CA PHE A 452 10.70 -0.65 2.02
C PHE A 452 9.23 -0.91 1.65
N LEU A 453 8.44 0.13 1.38
CA LEU A 453 6.98 0.03 1.30
C LEU A 453 6.46 -0.01 -0.13
N SER A 454 7.07 0.71 -1.06
CA SER A 454 6.52 0.85 -2.43
C SER A 454 6.34 -0.50 -3.14
N PHE A 455 7.31 -1.39 -3.00
CA PHE A 455 7.29 -2.69 -3.67
C PHE A 455 6.26 -3.67 -3.09
N PRO A 456 6.16 -3.90 -1.77
CA PRO A 456 5.07 -4.70 -1.23
C PRO A 456 3.69 -4.07 -1.48
N LEU A 457 3.59 -2.74 -1.54
CA LEU A 457 2.31 -2.06 -1.78
C LEU A 457 1.77 -2.29 -3.20
N VAL A 458 2.63 -2.27 -4.22
CA VAL A 458 2.19 -2.56 -5.59
C VAL A 458 1.82 -4.05 -5.76
N ARG A 459 2.45 -4.96 -5.00
CA ARG A 459 2.01 -6.38 -4.94
C ARG A 459 0.63 -6.51 -4.31
N LEU A 460 0.43 -5.90 -3.13
CA LEU A 460 -0.86 -5.87 -2.42
C LEU A 460 -2.00 -5.35 -3.29
N MET A 461 -1.76 -4.22 -3.97
CA MET A 461 -2.78 -3.57 -4.78
C MET A 461 -2.87 -4.12 -6.20
N GLY A 462 -2.24 -5.26 -6.50
CA GLY A 462 -2.16 -5.81 -7.84
C GLY A 462 -2.14 -7.33 -7.89
N PRO A 463 -0.99 -7.96 -8.13
CA PRO A 463 -0.87 -9.41 -8.25
C PRO A 463 -1.60 -10.19 -7.17
N ASP A 464 -1.51 -9.78 -5.91
CA ASP A 464 -2.10 -10.50 -4.77
C ASP A 464 -3.63 -10.64 -4.88
N ILE A 465 -4.31 -9.73 -5.59
CA ILE A 465 -5.75 -9.81 -5.86
C ILE A 465 -6.07 -10.98 -6.81
N LEU A 466 -5.11 -11.36 -7.68
CA LEU A 466 -5.27 -12.36 -8.72
C LEU A 466 -4.54 -13.67 -8.41
N LEU A 467 -3.52 -13.67 -7.54
CA LEU A 467 -2.72 -14.85 -7.21
C LEU A 467 -3.57 -16.09 -6.84
N PRO A 468 -4.64 -15.98 -6.02
CA PRO A 468 -5.48 -17.15 -5.70
C PRO A 468 -6.15 -17.79 -6.92
N LEU A 469 -6.31 -17.06 -8.04
CA LEU A 469 -6.90 -17.57 -9.29
C LEU A 469 -5.88 -18.30 -10.18
N LEU A 470 -4.58 -18.14 -9.92
CA LEU A 470 -3.53 -18.64 -10.78
C LEU A 470 -2.96 -19.94 -10.19
N PRO A 471 -3.04 -21.08 -10.92
CA PRO A 471 -2.48 -22.34 -10.45
C PRO A 471 -0.94 -22.37 -10.50
N ILE A 472 -0.32 -21.33 -11.06
CA ILE A 472 1.13 -21.18 -11.21
C ILE A 472 1.52 -19.85 -10.58
N GLU A 473 2.55 -19.87 -9.74
CA GLU A 473 3.12 -18.67 -9.12
C GLU A 473 3.89 -17.85 -10.17
N VAL A 474 3.18 -16.97 -10.88
CA VAL A 474 3.76 -16.04 -11.87
C VAL A 474 4.62 -14.97 -11.18
N VAL A 475 4.25 -14.64 -9.95
CA VAL A 475 4.77 -13.55 -9.14
C VAL A 475 4.68 -13.98 -7.68
N LYS A 476 5.73 -13.73 -6.91
CA LYS A 476 5.71 -13.90 -5.46
C LYS A 476 4.85 -12.83 -4.78
N ASP A 477 4.32 -13.17 -3.61
CA ASP A 477 3.41 -12.32 -2.84
C ASP A 477 4.07 -11.01 -2.33
N ARG A 478 3.25 -10.16 -1.72
CA ARG A 478 3.73 -8.92 -1.07
C ARG A 478 4.70 -9.13 0.09
N ALA A 479 4.69 -10.28 0.76
CA ALA A 479 5.63 -10.52 1.87
C ALA A 479 7.05 -10.76 1.32
N GLU A 480 7.19 -11.54 0.25
CA GLU A 480 8.49 -11.65 -0.42
C GLU A 480 8.96 -10.31 -0.97
N ALA A 481 8.06 -9.49 -1.51
CA ALA A 481 8.43 -8.15 -1.95
C ALA A 481 8.96 -7.28 -0.79
N LEU A 482 8.45 -7.45 0.42
CA LEU A 482 8.99 -6.79 1.62
C LEU A 482 10.37 -7.36 1.98
N GLU A 483 10.55 -8.69 1.99
CA GLU A 483 11.84 -9.35 2.22
C GLU A 483 12.91 -8.83 1.25
N ASN A 484 12.58 -8.79 -0.05
CA ASN A 484 13.44 -8.30 -1.11
C ASN A 484 13.77 -6.81 -0.92
N SER A 485 12.80 -6.01 -0.45
CA SER A 485 13.03 -4.60 -0.14
C SER A 485 13.97 -4.39 1.04
N LEU A 486 13.93 -5.25 2.06
CA LEU A 486 14.87 -5.21 3.20
C LEU A 486 16.28 -5.65 2.77
N MET A 487 16.38 -6.65 1.91
CA MET A 487 17.66 -7.20 1.46
C MET A 487 18.39 -6.27 0.49
N ASN A 488 17.68 -5.74 -0.52
CA ASN A 488 18.31 -5.05 -1.64
C ASN A 488 18.06 -3.56 -1.53
N ILE A 489 19.02 -2.78 -1.02
CA ILE A 489 18.93 -1.32 -0.91
C ILE A 489 19.83 -0.63 -1.96
N PRO A 490 19.61 0.65 -2.29
CA PRO A 490 20.39 1.33 -3.33
C PRO A 490 21.89 1.45 -3.04
N ILE A 491 22.26 1.62 -1.77
CA ILE A 491 23.65 1.72 -1.31
C ILE A 491 23.84 0.64 -0.25
N GLU A 492 24.52 -0.46 -0.60
CA GLU A 492 24.75 -1.55 0.34
C GLU A 492 25.61 -1.11 1.53
N ASN A 493 25.25 -1.61 2.70
CA ASN A 493 25.99 -1.46 3.95
C ASN A 493 25.99 -2.76 4.76
N SER A 494 26.63 -2.78 5.94
CA SER A 494 26.80 -4.01 6.72
C SER A 494 25.46 -4.63 7.13
N VAL A 495 24.46 -3.81 7.44
CA VAL A 495 23.10 -4.26 7.80
C VAL A 495 22.43 -4.98 6.64
N SER A 496 22.43 -4.37 5.44
CA SER A 496 21.81 -4.98 4.24
C SER A 496 22.48 -6.28 3.81
N SER A 497 23.81 -6.35 3.89
CA SER A 497 24.58 -7.56 3.59
C SER A 497 24.32 -8.66 4.62
N PHE A 498 24.08 -8.29 5.88
CA PHE A 498 23.78 -9.23 6.94
C PHE A 498 22.37 -9.80 6.83
N ILE A 499 21.37 -8.97 6.57
CA ILE A 499 19.96 -9.39 6.48
C ILE A 499 19.71 -10.43 5.37
N LYS A 500 20.57 -10.46 4.34
CA LYS A 500 20.57 -11.49 3.29
C LYS A 500 21.03 -12.88 3.75
N LYS A 501 21.79 -12.97 4.85
CA LYS A 501 22.35 -14.23 5.33
C LYS A 501 21.28 -15.14 5.91
N ASP A 502 21.59 -16.43 5.97
CA ASP A 502 20.78 -17.40 6.69
C ASP A 502 20.82 -17.13 8.21
N PHE A 503 19.69 -17.34 8.88
CA PHE A 503 19.57 -17.19 10.33
C PHE A 503 20.52 -18.13 11.08
N SER A 504 20.93 -19.26 10.49
CA SER A 504 21.91 -20.17 11.08
C SER A 504 23.26 -19.51 11.39
N THR A 505 23.60 -18.42 10.69
CA THR A 505 24.82 -17.64 10.97
C THR A 505 24.82 -16.92 12.33
N LEU A 506 23.67 -16.87 13.01
CA LEU A 506 23.50 -16.35 14.38
C LEU A 506 23.66 -17.42 15.47
N ILE A 507 23.89 -18.68 15.09
CA ILE A 507 24.08 -19.79 16.01
C ILE A 507 25.57 -19.86 16.36
N GLU A 508 25.90 -19.76 17.64
CA GLU A 508 27.29 -19.69 18.14
C GLU A 508 28.13 -20.94 17.87
N ALA A 509 27.52 -22.06 17.46
CA ALA A 509 28.19 -23.34 17.25
C ALA A 509 29.36 -23.28 16.24
N ASP A 510 29.38 -22.30 15.34
CA ASP A 510 30.39 -22.20 14.27
C ASP A 510 31.51 -21.17 14.56
N SER A 511 31.47 -20.39 15.65
CA SER A 511 32.55 -19.47 16.05
C SER A 511 32.50 -19.08 17.54
N PRO A 512 33.20 -19.81 18.43
CA PRO A 512 33.23 -19.60 19.89
C PRO A 512 33.97 -18.31 20.34
N THR A 513 34.15 -17.35 19.45
CA THR A 513 34.88 -16.09 19.70
C THR A 513 33.98 -14.86 19.61
N THR A 514 32.68 -15.02 19.30
CA THR A 514 31.76 -13.90 19.10
C THR A 514 30.51 -14.02 19.96
N LYS A 515 30.59 -13.55 21.20
CA LYS A 515 29.48 -13.37 22.15
C LYS A 515 28.19 -12.88 21.46
N MET A 516 27.22 -13.75 21.24
CA MET A 516 25.94 -13.43 20.58
C MET A 516 24.83 -13.31 21.63
N PRO A 517 24.03 -12.22 21.64
CA PRO A 517 22.84 -12.20 22.48
C PRO A 517 21.83 -13.23 21.98
N VAL A 518 20.96 -13.69 22.88
CA VAL A 518 19.74 -14.40 22.50
C VAL A 518 18.87 -13.48 21.67
N ILE A 519 18.51 -13.91 20.47
CA ILE A 519 17.63 -13.18 19.56
C ILE A 519 16.25 -13.81 19.64
N CYS A 520 15.23 -13.00 19.87
CA CYS A 520 13.84 -13.44 19.89
C CYS A 520 13.01 -12.60 18.92
N ILE A 521 12.72 -13.16 17.74
CA ILE A 521 11.77 -12.56 16.79
C ILE A 521 10.40 -13.18 17.04
N ASN A 522 9.53 -12.41 17.70
CA ASN A 522 8.22 -12.88 18.13
C ASN A 522 7.25 -12.96 16.94
N CYS A 523 6.51 -14.06 16.89
CA CYS A 523 5.47 -14.36 15.91
C CYS A 523 4.23 -14.89 16.67
N THR A 524 3.09 -14.95 15.99
CA THR A 524 1.88 -15.60 16.54
C THR A 524 1.36 -16.62 15.56
N ARG A 525 1.02 -17.83 16.02
CA ARG A 525 0.33 -18.81 15.18
C ARG A 525 -1.14 -18.42 15.04
N MET A 526 -1.60 -18.25 13.80
CA MET A 526 -2.94 -17.75 13.49
C MET A 526 -4.05 -18.73 13.90
N GLN A 527 -3.79 -20.04 13.84
CA GLN A 527 -4.81 -21.07 14.08
C GLN A 527 -5.42 -21.01 15.48
N ASP A 528 -4.61 -20.71 16.49
CA ASP A 528 -4.98 -20.85 17.90
C ASP A 528 -4.45 -19.71 18.77
N GLY A 529 -3.79 -18.70 18.19
CA GLY A 529 -3.21 -17.58 18.91
C GLY A 529 -1.97 -17.95 19.72
N SER A 530 -1.41 -19.16 19.54
CA SER A 530 -0.24 -19.60 20.30
C SER A 530 0.98 -18.71 20.00
N PRO A 531 1.74 -18.29 21.03
CA PRO A 531 2.96 -17.53 20.82
C PRO A 531 4.01 -18.40 20.11
N ALA A 532 4.76 -17.79 19.20
CA ALA A 532 5.82 -18.43 18.46
C ALA A 532 7.05 -17.53 18.41
N VAL A 533 8.24 -18.11 18.24
CA VAL A 533 9.47 -17.32 18.17
C VAL A 533 10.49 -17.96 17.23
N VAL A 534 11.18 -17.12 16.47
CA VAL A 534 12.41 -17.47 15.74
C VAL A 534 13.58 -17.04 16.63
N SER A 535 14.45 -17.98 17.02
CA SER A 535 15.54 -17.71 17.97
C SER A 535 16.80 -18.53 17.70
N ASN A 536 17.97 -17.99 18.08
CA ASN A 536 19.25 -18.68 17.99
C ASN A 536 19.50 -19.69 19.14
N ILE A 537 18.61 -19.76 20.13
CA ILE A 537 18.57 -20.83 21.13
C ILE A 537 17.37 -21.75 20.89
N GLN A 538 17.37 -22.93 21.52
CA GLN A 538 16.22 -23.83 21.51
C GLN A 538 15.09 -23.31 22.40
N ILE A 539 13.86 -23.36 21.88
CA ILE A 539 12.66 -22.99 22.62
C ILE A 539 11.97 -24.27 23.06
N ASN A 540 12.25 -24.68 24.29
CA ASN A 540 11.73 -25.91 24.88
C ASN A 540 10.55 -25.62 25.83
N ASN A 541 9.71 -26.63 26.05
CA ASN A 541 8.51 -26.47 26.85
C ASN A 541 8.77 -26.36 28.36
N ASN A 542 9.94 -26.82 28.82
CA ASN A 542 10.32 -26.77 30.23
C ASN A 542 10.56 -25.33 30.70
N VAL A 543 11.07 -24.48 29.80
CA VAL A 543 11.40 -23.08 30.06
C VAL A 543 10.35 -22.13 29.48
N PHE A 544 9.94 -22.35 28.22
CA PHE A 544 9.13 -21.39 27.46
C PHE A 544 7.67 -21.83 27.27
N GLY A 545 7.15 -22.66 28.18
CA GLY A 545 5.75 -23.10 28.17
C GLY A 545 5.31 -23.75 26.85
N SER A 546 4.22 -23.29 26.26
CA SER A 546 3.70 -23.81 24.98
C SER A 546 4.17 -23.02 23.76
N ARG A 547 5.22 -22.20 23.89
CA ARG A 547 5.72 -21.34 22.82
C ARG A 547 6.31 -22.19 21.68
N ILE A 548 5.93 -21.86 20.45
CA ILE A 548 6.35 -22.60 19.26
C ILE A 548 7.74 -22.15 18.83
N ASP A 549 8.67 -23.10 18.78
CA ASP A 549 9.97 -22.92 18.11
C ASP A 549 9.78 -22.99 16.59
N VAL A 550 9.77 -21.84 15.92
CA VAL A 550 9.50 -21.77 14.47
C VAL A 550 10.57 -22.49 13.66
N LEU A 551 11.85 -22.37 14.04
CA LEU A 551 12.95 -22.99 13.29
C LEU A 551 12.94 -24.51 13.40
N LYS A 552 12.37 -25.07 14.47
CA LYS A 552 12.18 -26.52 14.62
C LYS A 552 11.17 -27.08 13.62
N LEU A 553 10.33 -26.24 13.01
CA LEU A 553 9.36 -26.67 11.99
C LEU A 553 10.01 -26.88 10.62
N LEU A 554 11.20 -26.35 10.36
CA LEU A 554 11.89 -26.46 9.07
C LEU A 554 12.40 -27.88 8.83
N ASN A 555 12.43 -28.32 7.58
CA ASN A 555 13.02 -29.61 7.21
C ASN A 555 14.56 -29.56 7.24
N PRO A 556 15.24 -30.71 7.38
CA PRO A 556 16.68 -30.79 7.15
C PRO A 556 17.04 -30.26 5.75
N GLY A 557 18.06 -29.39 5.69
CA GLY A 557 18.48 -28.71 4.46
C GLY A 557 17.63 -27.49 4.06
N GLU A 558 16.59 -27.13 4.79
CA GLU A 558 15.91 -25.84 4.63
C GLU A 558 16.55 -24.77 5.52
N GLY A 559 16.69 -23.58 4.96
CA GLY A 559 17.16 -22.38 5.63
C GLY A 559 16.11 -21.28 5.63
N MET A 560 16.31 -20.30 6.50
CA MET A 560 15.50 -19.10 6.60
C MET A 560 16.43 -17.91 6.67
N SER A 561 16.31 -16.98 5.73
CA SER A 561 17.09 -15.74 5.79
C SER A 561 16.69 -14.90 6.99
N ILE A 562 17.59 -14.04 7.45
CA ILE A 562 17.28 -13.08 8.52
C ILE A 562 16.15 -12.14 8.09
N ALA A 563 16.13 -11.66 6.84
CA ALA A 563 15.01 -10.85 6.34
C ALA A 563 13.68 -11.60 6.42
N THR A 564 13.65 -12.87 5.99
CA THR A 564 12.44 -13.71 6.05
C THR A 564 11.99 -13.91 7.49
N SER A 565 12.91 -14.12 8.44
CA SER A 565 12.56 -14.23 9.86
C SER A 565 11.95 -12.95 10.43
N ILE A 566 12.51 -11.79 10.09
CA ILE A 566 11.98 -10.48 10.48
C ILE A 566 10.59 -10.27 9.88
N VAL A 567 10.43 -10.55 8.58
CA VAL A 567 9.14 -10.38 7.90
C VAL A 567 8.10 -11.33 8.47
N LEU A 568 8.46 -12.58 8.82
CA LEU A 568 7.56 -13.52 9.48
C LEU A 568 6.97 -12.93 10.78
N GLY A 569 7.83 -12.31 11.60
CA GLY A 569 7.42 -11.58 12.81
C GLY A 569 6.71 -10.24 12.55
N ALA A 570 6.64 -9.78 11.29
CA ALA A 570 6.04 -8.52 10.85
C ALA A 570 4.84 -8.71 9.88
N ARG A 571 4.28 -9.93 9.80
CA ARG A 571 3.13 -10.24 8.94
C ARG A 571 1.82 -9.73 9.56
N PHE A 572 1.66 -8.40 9.58
CA PHE A 572 0.49 -7.74 10.17
C PHE A 572 -0.76 -7.90 9.27
N PRO A 573 -1.92 -8.31 9.83
CA PRO A 573 -3.16 -8.45 9.06
C PRO A 573 -3.54 -7.18 8.29
N CYS A 574 -4.25 -7.35 7.18
CA CYS A 574 -4.58 -6.30 6.21
C CYS A 574 -3.41 -5.76 5.37
N PHE A 575 -2.17 -5.78 5.87
CA PHE A 575 -0.99 -5.31 5.13
C PHE A 575 -0.17 -6.45 4.53
N SER A 576 0.10 -7.50 5.30
CA SER A 576 0.88 -8.67 4.89
C SER A 576 0.07 -9.95 5.11
N PRO A 577 0.25 -10.99 4.29
CA PRO A 577 -0.44 -12.26 4.44
C PRO A 577 0.23 -13.10 5.53
N ALA A 578 -0.52 -14.00 6.17
CA ALA A 578 0.07 -14.99 7.07
C ALA A 578 1.06 -15.87 6.31
N GLY A 579 2.17 -16.25 6.95
CA GLY A 579 3.22 -17.06 6.34
C GLY A 579 2.98 -18.54 6.61
N CYS A 580 2.85 -19.34 5.55
CA CYS A 580 2.64 -20.78 5.67
C CYS A 580 3.97 -21.56 5.80
N ILE A 581 4.10 -22.34 6.88
CA ILE A 581 5.16 -23.34 7.10
C ILE A 581 4.48 -24.65 7.53
N LYS A 582 4.56 -25.71 6.73
CA LYS A 582 3.92 -27.02 7.02
C LYS A 582 2.44 -26.91 7.44
N ASN A 583 1.65 -26.12 6.72
CA ASN A 583 0.24 -25.86 7.01
C ASN A 583 -0.02 -25.16 8.37
N GLN A 584 1.03 -24.57 8.96
CA GLN A 584 0.95 -23.66 10.09
C GLN A 584 1.12 -22.22 9.59
N TYR A 585 0.27 -21.31 10.07
CA TYR A 585 0.22 -19.94 9.57
C TYR A 585 0.72 -19.00 10.65
N PHE A 586 1.74 -18.22 10.35
CA PHE A 586 2.34 -17.28 11.28
C PHE A 586 2.05 -15.84 10.86
N VAL A 587 1.65 -15.03 11.83
CA VAL A 587 1.39 -13.60 11.71
C VAL A 587 2.29 -12.82 12.69
N ASP A 588 2.19 -11.50 12.60
CA ASP A 588 2.93 -10.56 13.45
C ASP A 588 2.92 -10.95 14.95
N GLY A 589 4.06 -10.80 15.62
CA GLY A 589 4.17 -11.07 17.07
C GLY A 589 3.24 -10.19 17.91
N GLY A 590 2.94 -8.98 17.43
CA GLY A 590 2.02 -8.05 18.08
C GLY A 590 0.57 -8.49 18.15
N TYR A 591 0.22 -9.60 17.50
CA TYR A 591 -1.09 -10.24 17.68
C TYR A 591 -1.25 -10.84 19.08
N PHE A 592 -0.18 -11.39 19.65
CA PHE A 592 -0.14 -11.94 21.00
C PHE A 592 0.54 -10.98 21.99
N ASP A 593 1.76 -10.52 21.66
CA ASP A 593 2.58 -9.67 22.51
C ASP A 593 3.41 -8.71 21.65
N ASN A 594 2.96 -7.45 21.57
CA ASN A 594 3.65 -6.43 20.78
C ASN A 594 5.00 -6.01 21.34
N SER A 595 5.24 -6.24 22.64
CA SER A 595 6.49 -5.84 23.33
C SER A 595 7.60 -6.89 23.23
N GLY A 596 7.24 -8.15 22.97
CA GLY A 596 8.16 -9.28 23.04
C GLY A 596 8.62 -9.61 24.46
N ALA A 597 7.92 -9.12 25.49
CA ALA A 597 8.26 -9.33 26.90
C ALA A 597 8.02 -10.77 27.37
N GLY A 598 7.04 -11.49 26.80
CA GLY A 598 6.64 -12.81 27.30
C GLY A 598 7.77 -13.83 27.30
N VAL A 599 8.50 -13.96 26.19
CA VAL A 599 9.65 -14.88 26.07
C VAL A 599 10.81 -14.47 26.99
N VAL A 600 10.97 -13.17 27.23
CA VAL A 600 12.01 -12.64 28.11
C VAL A 600 11.65 -12.87 29.58
N HIS A 601 10.37 -12.75 29.94
CA HIS A 601 9.90 -13.05 31.28
C HIS A 601 10.13 -14.52 31.64
N GLU A 602 9.76 -15.44 30.74
CA GLU A 602 10.04 -16.88 30.86
C GLU A 602 11.55 -17.15 31.04
N MET A 603 12.38 -16.47 30.26
CA MET A 603 13.84 -16.56 30.34
C MET A 603 14.38 -16.07 31.68
N ILE A 604 13.99 -14.88 32.12
CA ILE A 604 14.46 -14.29 33.39
C ILE A 604 14.08 -15.19 34.57
N PHE A 605 12.88 -15.75 34.57
CA PHE A 605 12.43 -16.65 35.63
C PHE A 605 13.33 -17.88 35.75
N GLU A 606 13.71 -18.49 34.62
CA GLU A 606 14.60 -19.64 34.62
C GLU A 606 16.04 -19.28 35.02
N LEU A 607 16.55 -18.15 34.53
CA LEU A 607 17.86 -17.64 34.91
C LEU A 607 17.95 -17.32 36.41
N GLN A 608 16.89 -16.79 37.01
CA GLN A 608 16.84 -16.54 38.45
C GLN A 608 16.94 -17.84 39.26
N LYS A 609 16.25 -18.91 38.84
CA LYS A 609 16.43 -20.23 39.48
C LYS A 609 17.86 -20.71 39.38
N MET A 610 18.47 -20.59 38.20
CA MET A 610 19.87 -20.99 38.00
C MET A 610 20.84 -20.23 38.90
N VAL A 611 20.59 -18.95 39.18
CA VAL A 611 21.40 -18.12 40.08
C VAL A 611 21.16 -18.45 41.56
N ILE A 612 19.95 -18.85 41.94
CA ILE A 612 19.63 -19.27 43.31
C ILE A 612 20.22 -20.66 43.61
N ASP A 613 20.24 -21.55 42.62
CA ASP A 613 20.72 -22.93 42.74
C ASP A 613 22.27 -23.04 42.64
N SER A 614 22.97 -21.96 42.24
CA SER A 614 24.43 -21.88 42.13
C SER A 614 25.08 -21.29 43.37
#